data_AF-R8WW13-F1
#
_entry.id   AF-R8WW13-F1
#
_cell.length_a   1.000
_cell.length_b   1.000
_cell.length_c   1.000
_cell.angle_alpha   90.00
_cell.angle_beta   90.00
_cell.angle_gamma   90.00
#
_symmetry.space_group_name_H-M   'P 1'
#
loop_
_entity.id
_entity.type
_entity.pdbx_description
1 polymer ?
#
loop_
_entity_poly.entity_id
_entity_poly.type
_entity_poly.pdbx_seq_one_letter_code
_entity_poly.pdbx_strand_id
1 'polypeptide(L)'
;MTKLTLQEQMLKAGLVSSKKMAKVQRTAKKSRVQAREAREAVEENKKAQIERDKQLSEQQKQAALSKEYKAQIKQLIEMNKITITRGDIGYNFTDNNLIKKVYVDKVTQSQLIKGRLAIARLTAESGNDSEYAIIPAVVADKIAQRDASYIVLNCELSQEAKDEDDPYADFVIPDDLMW
;
A
#
# COMPACT_ATOMS: atom_id res chain seq x y z
N MET A 1 -27.72 13.28 -59.76
CA MET A 1 -26.50 13.08 -60.56
C MET A 1 -25.38 12.62 -59.63
N THR A 2 -25.01 11.35 -59.69
CA THR A 2 -23.93 10.77 -58.88
C THR A 2 -22.59 11.28 -59.42
N LYS A 3 -21.88 12.10 -58.64
CA LYS A 3 -20.51 12.54 -58.98
C LYS A 3 -19.61 11.31 -59.05
N LEU A 4 -19.27 10.86 -60.27
CA LEU A 4 -18.26 9.82 -60.47
C LEU A 4 -16.94 10.29 -59.84
N THR A 5 -16.29 9.39 -59.12
CA THR A 5 -15.00 9.67 -58.51
C THR A 5 -13.95 9.91 -59.61
N LEU A 6 -12.94 10.75 -59.35
CA LEU A 6 -11.88 11.06 -60.32
C LEU A 6 -11.23 9.78 -60.90
N GLN A 7 -11.12 8.74 -60.08
CA GLN A 7 -10.60 7.43 -60.48
C GLN A 7 -11.52 6.70 -61.48
N GLU A 8 -12.83 6.79 -61.33
CA GLU A 8 -13.80 6.24 -62.28
C GLU A 8 -13.83 7.03 -63.60
N GLN A 9 -13.60 8.34 -63.55
CA GLN A 9 -13.45 9.16 -64.75
C GLN A 9 -12.20 8.75 -65.56
N MET A 10 -11.08 8.47 -64.89
CA MET A 10 -9.85 8.02 -65.56
C MET A 10 -9.95 6.60 -66.16
N LEU A 11 -10.74 5.71 -65.53
CA LEU A 11 -11.02 4.37 -66.04
C LEU A 11 -11.93 4.43 -67.28
N LYS A 12 -12.94 5.30 -67.24
CA LYS A 12 -13.85 5.56 -68.38
C LYS A 12 -13.15 6.27 -69.54
N ALA A 13 -12.12 7.07 -69.25
CA ALA A 13 -11.26 7.72 -70.25
C ALA A 13 -10.15 6.80 -70.81
N GLY A 14 -10.10 5.52 -70.42
CA GLY A 14 -9.14 4.55 -70.95
C GLY A 14 -7.69 4.74 -70.50
N LEU A 15 -7.40 5.73 -69.64
CA LEU A 15 -6.05 6.02 -69.14
C LEU A 15 -5.53 4.95 -68.16
N VAL A 16 -6.42 4.12 -67.60
CA VAL A 16 -6.06 3.12 -66.59
C VAL A 16 -6.78 1.80 -66.85
N SER A 17 -6.02 0.71 -66.94
CA SER A 17 -6.57 -0.65 -67.06
C SER A 17 -7.29 -1.07 -65.77
N SER A 18 -8.46 -1.71 -65.91
CA SER A 18 -9.22 -2.32 -64.81
C SER A 18 -8.34 -3.18 -63.87
N LYS A 19 -7.34 -3.89 -64.42
CA LYS A 19 -6.36 -4.66 -63.63
C LYS A 19 -5.53 -3.80 -62.68
N LYS A 20 -5.12 -2.58 -63.08
CA LYS A 20 -4.36 -1.67 -62.21
C LYS A 20 -5.25 -1.10 -61.09
N MET A 21 -6.49 -0.76 -61.40
CA MET A 21 -7.47 -0.29 -60.40
C MET A 21 -7.77 -1.34 -59.33
N ALA A 22 -8.01 -2.60 -59.74
CA ALA A 22 -8.22 -3.71 -58.80
C ALA A 22 -6.98 -3.98 -57.92
N LYS A 23 -5.77 -3.81 -58.46
CA LYS A 23 -4.51 -3.98 -57.71
C LYS A 23 -4.34 -2.89 -56.65
N VAL A 24 -4.62 -1.62 -56.99
CA VAL A 24 -4.54 -0.47 -56.06
C VAL A 24 -5.57 -0.59 -54.93
N GLN A 25 -6.81 -1.01 -55.22
CA GLN A 25 -7.81 -1.21 -54.17
C GLN A 25 -7.45 -2.38 -53.24
N ARG A 26 -6.88 -3.47 -53.75
CA ARG A 26 -6.39 -4.59 -52.93
C ARG A 26 -5.22 -4.20 -52.04
N THR A 27 -4.26 -3.42 -52.53
CA THR A 27 -3.13 -2.94 -51.72
C THR A 27 -3.59 -1.93 -50.66
N ALA A 28 -4.53 -1.03 -50.99
CA ALA A 28 -5.13 -0.11 -50.03
C ALA A 28 -5.90 -0.82 -48.91
N LYS A 29 -6.67 -1.88 -49.24
CA LYS A 29 -7.35 -2.71 -48.24
C LYS A 29 -6.37 -3.46 -47.34
N LYS A 30 -5.30 -4.06 -47.88
CA LYS A 30 -4.26 -4.73 -47.06
C LYS A 30 -3.53 -3.77 -46.11
N SER A 31 -3.17 -2.58 -46.59
CA SER A 31 -2.52 -1.56 -45.76
C SER A 31 -3.42 -1.08 -44.63
N ARG A 32 -4.71 -0.90 -44.88
CA ARG A 32 -5.68 -0.49 -43.84
C ARG A 32 -5.90 -1.54 -42.76
N VAL A 33 -5.85 -2.82 -43.10
CA VAL A 33 -5.96 -3.93 -42.12
C VAL A 33 -4.70 -4.01 -41.27
N GLN A 34 -3.51 -3.97 -41.89
CA GLN A 34 -2.24 -3.94 -41.15
C GLN A 34 -2.12 -2.71 -40.24
N ALA A 35 -2.59 -1.54 -40.68
CA ALA A 35 -2.61 -0.34 -39.86
C ALA A 35 -3.63 -0.42 -38.70
N ARG A 36 -4.65 -1.26 -38.80
CA ARG A 36 -5.62 -1.48 -37.72
C ARG A 36 -5.11 -2.50 -36.71
N GLU A 37 -4.56 -3.62 -37.16
CA GLU A 37 -3.92 -4.62 -36.29
C GLU A 37 -2.73 -4.02 -35.54
N ALA A 38 -1.91 -3.18 -36.20
CA ALA A 38 -0.83 -2.46 -35.53
C ALA A 38 -1.33 -1.44 -34.50
N ARG A 39 -2.52 -0.87 -34.67
CA ARG A 39 -3.12 0.05 -33.68
C ARG A 39 -3.71 -0.72 -32.50
N GLU A 40 -4.40 -1.83 -32.75
CA GLU A 40 -4.96 -2.70 -31.71
C GLU A 40 -3.84 -3.30 -30.82
N ALA A 41 -2.74 -3.78 -31.42
CA ALA A 41 -1.59 -4.29 -30.67
C ALA A 41 -0.88 -3.22 -29.81
N VAL A 42 -0.83 -1.97 -30.28
CA VAL A 42 -0.28 -0.83 -29.51
C VAL A 42 -1.23 -0.43 -28.38
N GLU A 43 -2.54 -0.52 -28.59
CA GLU A 43 -3.55 -0.19 -27.59
C GLU A 43 -3.59 -1.22 -26.46
N GLU A 44 -3.47 -2.52 -26.77
CA GLU A 44 -3.31 -3.57 -25.77
C GLU A 44 -2.02 -3.43 -24.97
N ASN A 45 -0.88 -3.16 -25.63
CA ASN A 45 0.37 -2.90 -24.92
C ASN A 45 0.27 -1.68 -23.99
N LYS A 46 -0.38 -0.60 -24.45
CA LYS A 46 -0.62 0.58 -23.61
C LYS A 46 -1.50 0.25 -22.40
N LYS A 47 -2.56 -0.55 -22.58
CA LYS A 47 -3.44 -0.96 -21.47
C LYS A 47 -2.66 -1.79 -20.43
N ALA A 48 -1.88 -2.76 -20.88
CA ALA A 48 -1.05 -3.58 -20.00
C ALA A 48 0.05 -2.76 -19.27
N GLN A 49 0.60 -1.74 -19.93
CA GLN A 49 1.58 -0.84 -19.32
C GLN A 49 0.92 0.06 -18.25
N ILE A 50 -0.25 0.63 -18.55
CA ILE A 50 -1.02 1.44 -17.58
C ILE A 50 -1.40 0.62 -16.35
N GLU A 51 -1.81 -0.64 -16.52
CA GLU A 51 -2.19 -1.49 -15.40
C GLU A 51 -0.99 -1.85 -14.53
N ARG A 52 0.15 -2.20 -15.14
CA ARG A 52 1.41 -2.42 -14.41
C ARG A 52 1.87 -1.16 -13.67
N ASP A 53 1.79 0.00 -14.31
CA ASP A 53 2.17 1.29 -13.71
C ASP A 53 1.25 1.66 -12.55
N LYS A 54 -0.06 1.38 -12.65
CA LYS A 54 -1.03 1.57 -11.57
C LYS A 54 -0.69 0.69 -10.37
N GLN A 55 -0.47 -0.60 -10.58
CA GLN A 55 -0.12 -1.54 -9.50
C GLN A 55 1.18 -1.13 -8.80
N LEU A 56 2.19 -0.74 -9.58
CA LEU A 56 3.47 -0.28 -9.05
C LEU A 56 3.34 1.04 -8.28
N SER A 57 2.50 1.97 -8.75
CA SER A 57 2.20 3.22 -8.04
C SER A 57 1.49 2.95 -6.72
N GLU A 58 0.54 2.03 -6.69
CA GLU A 58 -0.21 1.67 -5.48
C GLU A 58 0.69 1.02 -4.42
N GLN A 59 1.56 0.09 -4.82
CA GLN A 59 2.57 -0.48 -3.94
C GLN A 59 3.50 0.59 -3.36
N GLN A 60 3.96 1.53 -4.19
CA GLN A 60 4.79 2.64 -3.72
C GLN A 60 4.04 3.56 -2.75
N LYS A 61 2.76 3.85 -2.99
CA LYS A 61 1.93 4.63 -2.07
C LYS A 61 1.77 3.93 -0.73
N GLN A 62 1.47 2.64 -0.72
CA GLN A 62 1.38 1.85 0.52
C GLN A 62 2.72 1.81 1.27
N ALA A 63 3.84 1.66 0.55
CA ALA A 63 5.17 1.71 1.13
C ALA A 63 5.51 3.10 1.69
N ALA A 64 5.07 4.18 1.06
CA ALA A 64 5.26 5.54 1.56
C ALA A 64 4.44 5.79 2.83
N LEU A 65 3.15 5.41 2.84
CA LEU A 65 2.27 5.55 3.99
C LEU A 65 2.78 4.76 5.20
N SER A 66 3.19 3.50 4.99
CA SER A 66 3.77 2.70 6.08
C SER A 66 5.07 3.30 6.63
N LYS A 67 5.92 3.90 5.78
CA LYS A 67 7.11 4.62 6.25
C LYS A 67 6.75 5.87 7.04
N GLU A 68 5.75 6.63 6.61
CA GLU A 68 5.27 7.83 7.31
C GLU A 68 4.72 7.49 8.69
N TYR A 69 3.89 6.45 8.80
CA TYR A 69 3.38 5.96 10.09
C TYR A 69 4.52 5.53 11.02
N LYS A 70 5.51 4.78 10.51
CA LYS A 70 6.68 4.37 11.29
C LYS A 70 7.50 5.56 11.80
N ALA A 71 7.72 6.56 10.94
CA ALA A 71 8.41 7.79 11.34
C ALA A 71 7.63 8.56 12.41
N GLN A 72 6.31 8.68 12.26
CA GLN A 72 5.45 9.33 13.25
C GLN A 72 5.48 8.60 14.60
N ILE A 73 5.44 7.26 14.60
CA ILE A 73 5.55 6.44 15.81
C ILE A 73 6.91 6.66 16.48
N LYS A 74 8.00 6.62 15.70
CA LYS A 74 9.35 6.87 16.21
C LYS A 74 9.44 8.22 16.91
N GLN A 75 8.95 9.28 16.27
CA GLN A 75 8.91 10.62 16.83
C GLN A 75 8.07 10.67 18.12
N LEU A 76 6.91 10.01 18.13
CA LEU A 76 6.02 9.99 19.29
C LEU A 76 6.68 9.29 20.49
N ILE A 77 7.41 8.19 20.24
CA ILE A 77 8.21 7.49 21.26
C ILE A 77 9.33 8.42 21.75
N GLU A 78 10.10 9.03 20.86
CA GLU A 78 11.22 9.90 21.23
C GLU A 78 10.80 11.11 22.05
N MET A 79 9.65 11.72 21.73
CA MET A 79 9.13 12.88 22.46
C MET A 79 8.58 12.51 23.85
N ASN A 80 8.02 11.31 24.01
CA ASN A 80 7.38 10.89 25.26
C ASN A 80 8.21 9.87 26.04
N LYS A 81 9.46 9.63 25.65
CA LYS A 81 10.34 8.70 26.36
C LYS A 81 10.67 9.26 27.74
N ILE A 82 10.56 8.41 28.75
CA ILE A 82 10.94 8.73 30.11
C ILE A 82 12.38 8.29 30.32
N THR A 83 13.30 9.25 30.38
CA THR A 83 14.71 8.98 30.68
C THR A 83 14.87 8.60 32.15
N ILE A 84 15.31 7.37 32.42
CA ILE A 84 15.56 6.88 33.78
C ILE A 84 17.05 7.02 34.06
N THR A 85 17.43 8.01 34.87
CA THR A 85 18.84 8.30 35.18
C THR A 85 19.42 7.40 36.29
N ARG A 86 18.57 6.74 37.08
CA ARG A 86 18.95 5.99 38.30
C ARG A 86 18.13 4.72 38.53
N GLY A 87 18.00 3.88 37.49
CA GLY A 87 17.32 2.59 37.63
C GLY A 87 18.29 1.50 38.09
N ASP A 88 18.06 0.92 39.28
CA ASP A 88 18.84 -0.22 39.80
C ASP A 88 18.04 -1.54 39.75
N ILE A 89 16.73 -1.46 39.47
CA ILE A 89 15.85 -2.62 39.47
C ILE A 89 15.70 -3.14 38.04
N GLY A 90 16.14 -4.38 37.81
CA GLY A 90 15.93 -5.07 36.54
C GLY A 90 14.47 -5.50 36.39
N TYR A 91 13.74 -4.89 35.45
CA TYR A 91 12.42 -5.32 35.05
C TYR A 91 12.51 -6.21 33.81
N ASN A 92 12.04 -7.45 33.92
CA ASN A 92 12.04 -8.42 32.83
C ASN A 92 10.71 -8.35 32.08
N PHE A 93 10.79 -8.36 30.75
CA PHE A 93 9.64 -8.41 29.85
C PHE A 93 9.93 -9.34 28.67
N THR A 94 8.87 -9.82 28.02
CA THR A 94 8.99 -10.71 26.88
C THR A 94 8.83 -9.92 25.58
N ASP A 95 9.80 -10.00 24.69
CA ASP A 95 9.74 -9.46 23.33
C ASP A 95 9.95 -10.61 22.34
N ASN A 96 8.93 -10.92 21.54
CA ASN A 96 9.02 -11.96 20.49
C ASN A 96 9.61 -13.29 21.00
N ASN A 97 9.12 -13.77 22.15
CA ASN A 97 9.57 -15.00 22.82
C ASN A 97 10.99 -14.97 23.43
N LEU A 98 11.64 -13.80 23.46
CA LEU A 98 12.88 -13.57 24.19
C LEU A 98 12.62 -12.75 25.45
N ILE A 99 13.14 -13.20 26.59
CA ILE A 99 13.11 -12.42 27.82
C ILE A 99 14.21 -11.38 27.75
N LYS A 100 13.82 -10.10 27.84
CA LYS A 100 14.73 -8.97 27.92
C LYS A 100 14.56 -8.24 29.23
N LYS A 101 15.59 -7.49 29.61
CA LYS A 101 15.64 -6.74 30.87
C LYS A 101 15.89 -5.26 30.59
N VAL A 102 15.16 -4.40 31.27
CA VAL A 102 15.41 -2.95 31.32
C VAL A 102 15.56 -2.53 32.77
N TYR A 103 16.54 -1.67 33.03
CA TYR A 103 16.77 -1.12 34.35
C TYR A 103 15.86 0.07 34.61
N VAL A 104 15.05 -0.03 35.65
CA VAL A 104 14.04 0.97 36.02
C VAL A 104 14.17 1.36 37.48
N ASP A 105 13.60 2.52 37.84
CA ASP A 105 13.44 2.93 39.23
C ASP A 105 12.19 2.25 39.83
N LYS A 106 12.11 2.18 41.17
CA LYS A 106 11.00 1.56 41.92
C LYS A 106 9.65 2.21 41.60
N VAL A 107 9.64 3.52 41.37
CA VAL A 107 8.43 4.26 40.98
C VAL A 107 7.97 3.83 39.59
N THR A 108 8.88 3.82 38.62
CA THR A 108 8.60 3.39 37.23
C THR A 108 8.16 1.93 37.17
N GLN A 109 8.82 1.05 37.92
CA GLN A 109 8.42 -0.36 38.05
C GLN A 109 6.98 -0.49 38.53
N SER A 110 6.62 0.24 39.60
CA SER A 110 5.27 0.23 40.14
C SER A 110 4.24 0.77 39.14
N GLN A 111 4.63 1.75 38.32
CA GLN A 111 3.75 2.31 37.28
C GLN A 111 3.61 1.38 36.05
N LEU A 112 4.66 0.64 35.70
CA LEU A 112 4.63 -0.42 34.69
C LEU A 112 3.69 -1.56 35.11
N ILE A 113 3.80 -2.01 36.38
CA ILE A 113 2.90 -3.04 36.94
C ILE A 113 1.44 -2.57 36.98
N LYS A 114 1.22 -1.27 37.23
CA LYS A 114 -0.12 -0.67 37.24
C LYS A 114 -0.67 -0.36 35.83
N GLY A 115 0.07 -0.65 34.76
CA GLY A 115 -0.33 -0.35 33.39
C GLY A 115 -0.42 1.14 33.05
N ARG A 116 0.21 2.02 33.84
CA ARG A 116 0.28 3.47 33.50
C ARG A 116 1.40 3.79 32.53
N LEU A 117 2.44 2.95 32.55
CA LEU A 117 3.57 3.03 31.63
C LEU A 117 3.60 1.74 30.81
N ALA A 118 4.13 1.86 29.61
CA ALA A 118 4.31 0.79 28.66
C ALA A 118 5.75 0.81 28.13
N ILE A 119 6.20 -0.35 27.64
CA ILE A 119 7.52 -0.50 27.00
C ILE A 119 7.29 -0.58 25.50
N ALA A 120 7.86 0.39 24.77
CA ALA A 120 7.86 0.42 23.32
C ALA A 120 9.25 0.09 22.78
N ARG A 121 9.27 -0.58 21.62
CA ARG A 121 10.49 -0.88 20.87
C ARG A 121 10.82 0.31 19.98
N LEU A 122 11.98 0.90 20.20
CA LEU A 122 12.60 1.85 19.29
C LEU A 122 13.57 1.06 18.40
N THR A 123 13.21 0.86 17.14
CA THR A 123 14.14 0.26 16.18
C THR A 123 15.30 1.23 15.98
N ALA A 124 16.48 0.90 16.52
CA ALA A 124 17.69 1.67 16.28
C ALA A 124 18.07 1.51 14.79
N GLU A 125 18.30 2.64 14.11
CA GLU A 125 18.68 2.65 12.68
C GLU A 125 20.13 2.15 12.46
N SER A 126 20.90 1.96 13.53
CA SER A 126 22.28 1.48 13.50
C SER A 126 22.45 0.32 14.48
N GLY A 127 22.55 -0.89 13.95
CA GLY A 127 22.90 -2.09 14.72
C GLY A 127 21.71 -2.96 15.07
N ASN A 128 21.99 -4.24 15.25
CA ASN A 128 21.05 -5.33 15.51
C ASN A 128 20.36 -5.24 16.90
N ASP A 129 20.50 -4.09 17.57
CA ASP A 129 20.03 -3.86 18.93
C ASP A 129 18.72 -3.07 18.87
N SER A 130 17.64 -3.72 19.30
CA SER A 130 16.38 -3.04 19.59
C SER A 130 16.54 -2.23 20.87
N GLU A 131 16.46 -0.90 20.78
CA GLU A 131 16.41 -0.04 21.96
C GLU A 131 15.00 -0.04 22.53
N TYR A 132 14.88 -0.05 23.86
CA TYR A 132 13.59 -0.03 24.54
C TYR A 132 13.37 1.30 25.22
N ALA A 133 12.23 1.94 24.92
CA ALA A 133 11.83 3.19 25.51
C ALA A 133 10.59 2.96 26.39
N ILE A 134 10.56 3.60 27.55
CA ILE A 134 9.40 3.60 28.43
C ILE A 134 8.57 4.83 28.11
N ILE A 135 7.30 4.61 27.78
CA ILE A 135 6.35 5.64 27.39
C ILE A 135 5.08 5.56 28.26
N PRO A 136 4.32 6.65 28.39
CA PRO A 136 3.00 6.61 29.02
C PRO A 136 2.02 5.72 28.26
N ALA A 137 1.10 5.05 28.97
CA ALA A 137 0.07 4.19 28.38
C ALA A 137 -0.78 4.92 27.33
N VAL A 138 -1.17 6.18 27.59
CA VAL A 138 -1.93 7.01 26.62
C VAL A 138 -1.20 7.16 25.28
N VAL A 139 0.12 7.16 25.30
CA VAL A 139 0.94 7.24 24.09
C VAL A 139 1.07 5.86 23.45
N ALA A 140 1.21 4.81 24.26
CA ALA A 140 1.20 3.44 23.80
C ALA A 140 -0.11 3.10 23.07
N ASP A 141 -1.28 3.43 23.62
CA ASP A 141 -2.57 3.16 22.96
C ASP A 141 -2.67 3.85 21.59
N LYS A 142 -2.14 5.08 21.47
CA LYS A 142 -2.08 5.80 20.19
C LYS A 142 -1.13 5.13 19.19
N ILE A 143 -0.06 4.51 19.66
CA ILE A 143 0.86 3.74 18.83
C ILE A 143 0.20 2.42 18.43
N ALA A 144 -0.51 1.75 19.34
CA ALA A 144 -1.18 0.47 19.13
C ALA A 144 -2.22 0.56 18.00
N GLN A 145 -3.00 1.65 18.02
CA GLN A 145 -3.99 1.96 16.97
C GLN A 145 -3.38 2.13 15.57
N ARG A 146 -2.08 2.44 15.49
CA ARG A 146 -1.37 2.65 14.21
C ARG A 146 -0.59 1.40 13.82
N ASP A 147 0.28 0.93 14.72
CA ASP A 147 1.09 -0.26 14.55
C ASP A 147 1.42 -0.88 15.92
N ALA A 148 0.74 -1.98 16.24
CA ALA A 148 0.95 -2.73 17.48
C ALA A 148 2.34 -3.39 17.57
N SER A 149 3.07 -3.54 16.44
CA SER A 149 4.39 -4.20 16.41
C SER A 149 5.47 -3.41 17.16
N TYR A 150 5.23 -2.14 17.45
CA TYR A 150 6.13 -1.27 18.20
C TYR A 150 5.92 -1.35 19.72
N ILE A 151 4.86 -2.00 20.18
CA ILE A 151 4.56 -2.12 21.61
C ILE A 151 4.93 -3.52 22.07
N VAL A 152 5.78 -3.58 23.08
CA VAL A 152 6.30 -4.84 23.61
C VAL A 152 5.51 -5.23 24.86
N LEU A 153 5.21 -4.24 25.69
CA LEU A 153 4.42 -4.43 26.89
C LEU A 153 3.45 -3.26 27.05
N ASN A 154 2.20 -3.48 26.67
CA ASN A 154 1.07 -2.75 27.24
C ASN A 154 0.48 -3.65 28.32
N CYS A 155 0.56 -3.25 29.59
CA CYS A 155 -0.24 -3.93 30.61
C CYS A 155 -1.66 -3.37 30.47
N GLU A 156 -2.35 -3.80 29.42
CA GLU A 156 -3.79 -3.62 29.31
C GLU A 156 -4.41 -4.37 30.49
N LEU A 157 -4.97 -3.60 31.42
CA LEU A 157 -6.12 -4.09 32.17
C LEU A 157 -7.12 -4.58 31.13
N SER A 158 -7.22 -5.90 30.99
CA SER A 158 -8.09 -6.63 30.08
C SER A 158 -9.17 -5.76 29.45
N GLN A 159 -8.95 -5.32 28.22
CA GLN A 159 -10.05 -5.13 27.26
C GLN A 159 -10.38 -6.48 26.64
N GLU A 160 -10.55 -7.51 27.47
CA GLU A 160 -11.41 -8.62 27.10
C GLU A 160 -12.85 -8.10 27.16
N ALA A 161 -13.62 -8.37 26.12
CA ALA A 161 -15.00 -7.96 25.89
C ALA A 161 -15.19 -6.55 25.30
N LYS A 162 -15.00 -6.43 23.99
CA LYS A 162 -16.05 -5.95 23.08
C LYS A 162 -15.68 -6.26 21.63
N ASP A 163 -15.82 -7.54 21.28
CA ASP A 163 -15.90 -8.03 19.90
C ASP A 163 -17.16 -8.90 19.77
N GLU A 164 -18.30 -8.37 20.22
CA GLU A 164 -19.59 -9.10 20.24
C GLU A 164 -20.81 -8.27 19.78
N ASP A 165 -20.62 -7.22 18.99
CA ASP A 165 -21.76 -6.62 18.27
C ASP A 165 -21.25 -5.92 17.00
N ASP A 166 -21.01 -6.69 15.95
CA ASP A 166 -21.05 -6.18 14.57
C ASP A 166 -22.49 -6.34 14.05
N PRO A 167 -23.36 -5.32 14.16
CA PRO A 167 -24.75 -5.37 13.69
C PRO A 167 -24.87 -5.41 12.15
N TYR A 168 -23.76 -5.44 11.40
CA TYR A 168 -23.76 -5.51 9.94
C TYR A 168 -23.32 -6.86 9.36
N ALA A 169 -23.02 -7.88 10.19
CA ALA A 169 -22.66 -9.22 9.72
C ALA A 169 -23.77 -9.91 8.88
N ASP A 170 -25.03 -9.48 9.05
CA ASP A 170 -26.17 -9.98 8.27
C ASP A 170 -26.33 -9.32 6.89
N PHE A 171 -25.54 -8.29 6.56
CA PHE A 171 -25.55 -7.71 5.22
C PHE A 171 -24.62 -8.48 4.29
N VAL A 172 -25.12 -9.62 3.79
CA VAL A 172 -24.56 -10.28 2.61
C VAL A 172 -24.59 -9.29 1.46
N ILE A 173 -23.43 -8.76 1.08
CA ILE A 173 -23.25 -7.96 -0.13
C ILE A 173 -23.56 -8.89 -1.31
N PRO A 174 -24.64 -8.68 -2.08
CA PRO A 174 -24.95 -9.53 -3.21
C PRO A 174 -23.91 -9.30 -4.30
N ASP A 175 -23.31 -10.39 -4.75
CA ASP A 175 -22.24 -10.50 -5.75
C ASP A 175 -22.71 -10.17 -7.18
N ASP A 176 -23.28 -8.98 -7.40
CA ASP A 176 -23.64 -8.54 -8.76
C ASP A 176 -23.72 -7.02 -8.90
N LEU A 177 -22.59 -6.37 -9.14
CA LEU A 177 -22.56 -5.06 -9.81
C LEU A 177 -21.19 -4.79 -10.46
N MET A 178 -20.91 -5.51 -11.55
CA MET A 178 -19.91 -5.08 -12.54
C MET A 178 -20.65 -4.82 -13.86
N TRP A 179 -21.11 -3.58 -14.04
CA TRP A 179 -21.50 -3.01 -15.32
C TRP A 179 -20.50 -1.93 -15.73
#